data_AF-A0AAW6XNR6-F1
#
_entry.id   AF-A0AAW6XNR6-F1
#
_cell.length_a   1.000
_cell.length_b   1.000
_cell.length_c   1.000
_cell.angle_alpha   90.00
_cell.angle_beta   90.00
_cell.angle_gamma   90.00
#
_symmetry.space_group_name_H-M   'P 1'
#
loop_
_entity.id
_entity.type
_entity.pdbx_description
1 polymer ?
#
loop_
_entity_poly.entity_id
_entity_poly.type
_entity_poly.pdbx_seq_one_letter_code
_entity_poly.pdbx_strand_id
1 'polypeptide(L)' 'VFMSGTAAEITPVRSVDGIQVGEGRCGPVTKRIQQAFFGLFTGETEDKWGWLDQVNQ' A
#
# COMPACT_ATOMS: atom_id res chain seq x y z
N VAL A 1 0.34 4.30 11.43
CA VAL A 1 0.87 2.92 11.43
C VAL A 1 0.22 2.17 10.27
N PHE A 2 0.97 1.33 9.56
CA PHE A 2 0.46 0.46 8.49
C PHE A 2 1.22 -0.87 8.51
N MET A 3 0.64 -1.90 7.92
CA MET A 3 1.27 -3.20 7.72
C MET A 3 1.61 -3.41 6.25
N SER A 4 2.59 -4.28 5.99
CA SER A 4 2.94 -4.72 4.65
C SER A 4 3.14 -6.23 4.55
N GLY A 5 2.76 -6.82 3.42
CA GLY A 5 3.06 -8.21 3.07
C GLY A 5 2.37 -8.62 1.77
N THR A 6 2.71 -9.77 1.17
CA THR A 6 2.13 -10.15 -0.13
C THR A 6 0.60 -10.21 -0.12
N ALA A 7 0.00 -10.75 0.95
CA ALA A 7 -1.46 -10.83 1.09
C ALA A 7 -2.07 -9.58 1.76
N ALA A 8 -1.33 -8.92 2.65
CA ALA A 8 -1.80 -7.73 3.38
C ALA A 8 -1.57 -6.44 2.59
N GLU A 9 -0.76 -6.50 1.53
CA GLU A 9 -0.37 -5.42 0.63
C GLU A 9 0.14 -4.20 1.39
N ILE A 10 -0.53 -3.04 1.29
CA ILE A 10 -0.31 -1.87 2.14
C ILE A 10 -1.62 -1.58 2.87
N THR A 11 -1.70 -2.00 4.13
CA THR A 11 -2.93 -1.93 4.93
C THR A 11 -2.79 -0.95 6.10
N PRO A 12 -3.64 0.10 6.19
CA PRO A 12 -3.61 1.03 7.32
C PRO A 12 -4.09 0.38 8.62
N VAL A 13 -3.45 0.73 9.74
CA VAL A 13 -3.86 0.29 11.09
C VAL A 13 -4.50 1.46 11.82
N ARG A 14 -5.76 1.30 12.23
CA ARG A 14 -6.55 2.35 12.92
C ARG A 14 -6.33 2.40 14.43
N SER A 15 -5.97 1.29 15.05
CA SER A 15 -5.75 1.17 16.49
C SER A 15 -4.82 0.00 16.81
N VAL A 16 -4.10 0.10 17.93
CA VAL A 16 -3.28 -0.97 18.50
C VAL A 16 -3.67 -1.11 19.96
N ASP A 17 -4.01 -2.33 20.40
CA ASP A 17 -4.45 -2.61 21.78
C ASP A 17 -5.59 -1.71 22.28
N GLY A 18 -6.53 -1.38 21.39
CA GLY A 18 -7.64 -0.47 21.67
C GLY A 18 -7.27 1.02 21.69
N ILE A 19 -5.98 1.36 21.60
CA ILE A 19 -5.51 2.74 21.51
C ILE A 19 -5.56 3.20 20.05
N GLN A 20 -6.24 4.32 19.81
CA GLN A 20 -6.36 4.89 18.47
C GLN A 20 -5.00 5.36 17.93
N VAL A 21 -4.70 5.01 16.68
CA VAL A 21 -3.53 5.52 15.98
C VAL A 21 -3.90 6.81 15.25
N GLY A 22 -3.35 7.93 15.71
CA GLY A 22 -3.63 9.25 15.13
C GLY A 22 -5.13 9.56 15.13
N GLU A 23 -5.68 9.85 13.95
CA GLU A 23 -7.11 10.15 13.76
C GLU A 23 -8.01 8.91 13.59
N GLY A 24 -7.48 7.69 13.78
CA GLY A 24 -8.28 6.46 13.67
C GLY A 24 -8.70 6.10 12.25
N ARG A 25 -8.08 6.72 11.24
CA ARG A 25 -8.30 6.49 9.81
C ARG A 25 -6.97 6.36 9.06
N CYS A 26 -7.03 5.95 7.80
CA CYS A 26 -5.85 5.89 6.95
C CYS A 26 -5.19 7.28 6.85
N GLY A 27 -3.91 7.35 7.24
CA GLY A 27 -3.12 8.57 7.18
C GLY A 27 -2.67 8.90 5.75
N PRO A 28 -2.31 10.17 5.47
CA PRO A 28 -1.96 10.62 4.12
C PRO A 28 -0.71 9.91 3.56
N VAL A 29 0.27 9.58 4.41
CA VAL A 29 1.49 8.86 4.00
C VAL A 29 1.15 7.43 3.56
N THR A 30 0.37 6.70 4.36
CA THR A 30 -0.07 5.33 4.01
C THR A 30 -0.87 5.33 2.72
N LYS A 31 -1.79 6.29 2.54
CA LYS A 31 -2.58 6.41 1.31
C LYS A 31 -1.69 6.64 0.08
N ARG A 32 -0.68 7.51 0.19
CA ARG A 32 0.25 7.79 -0.92
C ARG A 32 1.08 6.55 -1.29
N ILE A 33 1.55 5.80 -0.32
CA ILE A 33 2.28 4.55 -0.55
C ILE A 33 1.36 3.50 -1.18
N GLN A 34 0.14 3.36 -0.65
CA GLN A 34 -0.88 2.45 -1.16
C GLN A 34 -1.23 2.74 -2.63
N GLN A 35 -1.40 4.01 -2.99
CA GLN A 35 -1.62 4.44 -4.38
C GLN A 35 -0.44 4.12 -5.28
N ALA A 36 0.79 4.39 -4.83
CA ALA A 36 1.98 4.06 -5.60
C ALA A 36 2.10 2.55 -5.84
N PHE A 37 1.87 1.73 -4.80
CA PHE A 37 1.92 0.28 -4.87
C PHE A 37 0.86 -0.30 -5.81
N PHE A 38 -0.42 0.03 -5.63
CA PHE A 38 -1.48 -0.47 -6.51
C PHE A 38 -1.41 0.07 -7.93
N GLY A 39 -0.90 1.30 -8.08
CA GLY A 39 -0.64 1.89 -9.39
C GLY A 39 0.37 1.09 -10.21
N LEU A 40 1.26 0.29 -9.60
CA LEU A 40 2.14 -0.61 -10.36
C LEU A 40 1.31 -1.65 -11.13
N PHE A 41 0.26 -2.18 -10.52
CA PHE A 41 -0.55 -3.24 -11.14
C PHE A 41 -1.48 -2.72 -12.24
N THR A 42 -1.87 -1.44 -12.17
CA THR A 42 -2.69 -0.78 -13.20
C THR A 42 -1.88 -0.04 -14.25
N GLY A 43 -0.57 0.15 -14.03
CA GLY A 43 0.31 0.96 -14.87
C GLY A 43 0.24 2.46 -14.62
N GLU A 44 -0.54 2.93 -13.64
CA GLU A 44 -0.56 4.34 -13.20
C GLU A 44 0.77 4.77 -12.56
N THR A 45 1.44 3.82 -11.88
CA THR A 45 2.80 4.01 -11.36
C THR A 45 3.78 3.33 -12.31
N GLU A 46 4.75 4.10 -12.81
CA GLU A 46 5.86 3.55 -13.59
C GLU A 46 6.68 2.54 -12.77
N ASP A 47 6.81 1.32 -13.28
CA ASP A 47 7.72 0.31 -12.75
C ASP A 47 9.16 0.59 -13.16
N LYS A 48 9.79 1.55 -12.47
CA LYS A 48 11.16 1.99 -12.72
C LYS A 48 12.22 0.92 -12.53
N TRP A 49 11.88 -0.18 -11.87
CA TRP A 49 12.82 -1.20 -11.42
C TRP A 49 12.60 -2.56 -12.08
N GLY A 50 11.58 -2.70 -12.94
CA GLY A 50 11.26 -3.96 -13.59
C GLY A 50 10.84 -5.05 -12.61
N TRP A 51 10.01 -4.69 -11.62
CA TRP A 51 9.43 -5.63 -10.66
C TRP A 51 8.32 -6.51 -11.24
N LEU A 52 7.68 -6.09 -12.34
CA LEU A 52 6.57 -6.82 -12.95
C LEU A 52 7.05 -7.75 -14.07
N ASP A 53 6.59 -8.99 -14.04
CA ASP A 53 6.79 -9.98 -15.10
C ASP A 53 5.48 -10.20 -15.86
N GLN A 54 5.52 -10.05 -17.20
CA GLN A 54 4.32 -10.19 -18.05
C GLN A 54 4.19 -11.63 -18.54
N VAL A 55 3.10 -12.30 -18.16
CA VAL A 55 2.92 -13.74 -18.43
C VAL A 55 2.39 -14.06 -19.83
N ASN A 56 1.69 -13.13 -20.49
CA ASN A 56 0.94 -13.41 -21.73
C ASN A 56 1.34 -12.50 -22.91
N GLN A 57 2.62 -12.43 -23.24
CA GLN A 57 3.02 -11.86 -24.55
C GLN A 57 2.84 -12.87 -25.67
#